data_AF-A0A3D2IGD3-F1
#
_entry.id   AF-A0A3D2IGD3-F1
#
_cell.length_a   1.000
_cell.length_b   1.000
_cell.length_c   1.000
_cell.angle_alpha   90.00
_cell.angle_beta   90.00
_cell.angle_gamma   90.00
#
_symmetry.space_group_name_H-M   'P 1'
#
loop_
_entity.id
_entity.type
_entity.pdbx_description
1 polymer ?
#
loop_
_entity_poly.entity_id
_entity_poly.type
_entity_poly.pdbx_seq_one_letter_code
_entity_poly.pdbx_strand_id
1 'polypeptide(L)'
;MNWRPVHLDYILDTYNPFDKRVLLSLLLWIIVISASIAASIQIVPDDWINPSGQKVRLMDFFILNPAMLIAVITLFWFGFEWAFIPVFLSMFIIGVFSNLDPLWAILFGMSFTFGLSIYAIVYHCIKTDYTLRSVKSVIIYIVTSFIASTASSLGTFIWSLEHNITAAETASIWNSWWSGSFLQAVLLSGAILFVFSPTVEKWKSKFFEIPSRSEVSTKWVYSTVVLITIVISVFIFSSDYLGKKRVSEEILQLENLTSYSVTTALESFEIITWVSIWIVFCVGFGAIFLISSWNNELKEKVVERTRSLNEAEKKLKISLDEKITLLNEIHHRVKNNLAVVIALLDLQRMRNADPNIRRVLDDAKSRIKSMGFVHETLYQTEDFANVEFSEYLKRLCKSLETTLKAPNKDISILYECEKMS
;
A
#
# COMPACT_ATOMS: atom_id res chain seq x y z
N MET A 1 9.88 -0.56 -13.96
CA MET A 1 9.68 -1.48 -12.82
C MET A 1 9.41 -0.65 -11.57
N ASN A 2 8.38 -0.96 -10.78
CA ASN A 2 8.15 -0.23 -9.52
C ASN A 2 9.19 -0.66 -8.47
N TRP A 3 9.57 0.25 -7.56
CA TRP A 3 10.48 -0.08 -6.46
C TRP A 3 9.92 -1.23 -5.60
N ARG A 4 10.68 -2.34 -5.54
CA ARG A 4 10.39 -3.56 -4.78
C ARG A 4 11.69 -4.04 -4.11
N PRO A 5 12.08 -3.39 -3.00
CA PRO A 5 13.25 -3.80 -2.24
C PRO A 5 13.04 -5.21 -1.66
N VAL A 6 14.15 -5.94 -1.47
CA VAL A 6 14.16 -7.26 -0.84
C VAL A 6 14.65 -7.05 0.58
N HIS A 7 13.71 -6.72 1.47
CA HIS A 7 13.96 -6.44 2.87
C HIS A 7 14.67 -7.61 3.56
N LEU A 8 15.50 -7.30 4.55
CA LEU A 8 16.21 -8.32 5.32
C LEU A 8 15.22 -9.26 6.03
N ASP A 9 14.19 -8.70 6.67
CA ASP A 9 13.15 -9.47 7.36
C ASP A 9 12.45 -10.45 6.41
N TYR A 10 12.16 -10.01 5.18
CA TYR A 10 11.57 -10.88 4.16
C TYR A 10 12.49 -12.06 3.79
N ILE A 11 13.80 -11.82 3.69
CA ILE A 11 14.77 -12.89 3.43
C ILE A 11 14.80 -13.89 4.59
N LEU A 12 14.77 -13.39 5.83
CA LEU A 12 14.82 -14.22 7.04
C LEU A 12 13.52 -15.02 7.26
N ASP A 13 12.36 -14.46 6.88
CA ASP A 13 11.07 -15.14 6.98
C ASP A 13 10.84 -16.16 5.87
N THR A 14 11.35 -15.89 4.66
CA THR A 14 11.08 -16.72 3.47
C THR A 14 12.05 -17.90 3.35
N TYR A 15 13.30 -17.74 3.77
CA TYR A 15 14.35 -18.74 3.59
C TYR A 15 14.84 -19.27 4.94
N ASN A 16 15.35 -20.51 4.95
CA ASN A 16 15.95 -21.07 6.15
C ASN A 16 17.19 -20.25 6.58
N PRO A 17 17.41 -19.94 7.88
CA PRO A 17 18.56 -19.18 8.36
C PRO A 17 19.94 -19.71 7.88
N PHE A 18 20.05 -21.02 7.64
CA PHE A 18 21.29 -21.66 7.17
C PHE A 18 21.35 -21.88 5.65
N ASP A 19 20.40 -21.34 4.89
CA ASP A 19 20.47 -21.33 3.43
C ASP A 19 21.68 -20.47 2.99
N LYS A 20 22.40 -20.96 1.96
CA LYS A 20 23.52 -20.24 1.34
C LYS A 20 23.12 -18.83 0.90
N ARG A 21 21.85 -18.63 0.48
CA ARG A 21 21.35 -17.30 0.07
C ARG A 21 21.33 -16.32 1.24
N VAL A 22 20.82 -16.75 2.39
CA VAL A 22 20.75 -15.93 3.61
C VAL A 22 22.15 -15.63 4.13
N LEU A 23 23.02 -16.64 4.22
CA LEU A 23 24.40 -16.47 4.68
C LEU A 23 25.20 -15.53 3.77
N LEU A 24 25.05 -15.65 2.44
CA LEU A 24 25.73 -14.77 1.50
C LEU A 24 25.21 -13.33 1.57
N SER A 25 23.89 -13.15 1.75
CA SER A 25 23.28 -11.84 1.99
C SER A 25 23.83 -11.17 3.24
N LEU A 26 23.88 -11.89 4.37
CA LEU A 26 24.42 -11.37 5.64
C LEU A 26 25.92 -11.04 5.52
N LEU A 27 26.70 -11.89 4.86
CA LEU A 27 28.12 -11.65 4.64
C LEU A 27 28.35 -10.40 3.77
N LEU A 28 27.59 -10.26 2.68
CA LEU A 28 27.63 -9.06 1.84
C LEU A 28 27.26 -7.81 2.64
N TRP A 29 26.29 -7.91 3.54
CA TRP A 29 25.90 -6.80 4.39
C TRP A 29 27.02 -6.39 5.35
N ILE A 30 27.69 -7.34 5.99
CA ILE A 30 28.85 -7.10 6.85
C ILE A 30 29.98 -6.42 6.06
N ILE A 31 30.22 -6.83 4.81
CA ILE A 31 31.19 -6.18 3.92
C ILE A 31 30.78 -4.73 3.66
N VAL A 32 29.50 -4.48 3.33
CA VAL A 32 28.98 -3.13 3.08
C VAL A 32 29.12 -2.24 4.33
N ILE A 33 28.79 -2.74 5.52
CA ILE A 33 28.96 -2.03 6.79
C ILE A 33 30.44 -1.69 7.01
N SER A 34 31.32 -2.69 6.87
CA SER A 34 32.77 -2.51 7.09
C SER A 34 33.37 -1.52 6.09
N ALA A 35 32.99 -1.60 4.81
CA ALA A 35 33.43 -0.70 3.76
C ALA A 35 32.91 0.74 4.00
N SER A 36 31.66 0.89 4.43
CA SER A 36 31.06 2.17 4.78
C SER A 36 31.80 2.84 5.93
N ILE A 37 32.13 2.09 6.98
CA ILE A 37 32.87 2.62 8.15
C ILE A 37 34.30 2.99 7.73
N ALA A 38 35.00 2.10 7.03
CA ALA A 38 36.38 2.34 6.60
C ALA A 38 36.50 3.54 5.66
N ALA A 39 35.62 3.65 4.66
CA ALA A 39 35.62 4.78 3.73
C ALA A 39 35.30 6.11 4.41
N SER A 40 34.37 6.09 5.38
CA SER A 40 34.08 7.27 6.19
C SER A 40 35.30 7.72 6.97
N ILE A 41 35.95 6.83 7.72
CA ILE A 41 37.13 7.15 8.54
C ILE A 41 38.28 7.71 7.68
N GLN A 42 38.51 7.18 6.48
CA GLN A 42 39.59 7.64 5.60
C GLN A 42 39.41 9.07 5.07
N ILE A 43 38.16 9.53 4.94
CA ILE A 43 37.84 10.86 4.40
C ILE A 43 37.67 11.89 5.51
N VAL A 44 37.50 11.47 6.76
CA VAL A 44 37.48 12.38 7.91
C VAL A 44 38.81 13.14 8.00
N PRO A 45 38.81 14.48 7.92
CA PRO A 45 40.03 15.28 8.06
C PRO A 45 40.65 15.17 9.46
N ASP A 46 41.96 15.30 9.59
CA ASP A 46 42.63 15.31 10.91
C ASP A 46 42.09 16.42 11.85
N ASP A 47 41.67 17.55 11.27
CA ASP A 47 41.05 18.69 11.97
C ASP A 47 39.66 18.36 12.55
N TRP A 48 39.03 17.26 12.13
CA TRP A 48 37.76 16.76 12.66
C TRP A 48 37.91 16.05 14.01
N ILE A 49 39.12 15.56 14.30
CA ILE A 49 39.47 14.88 15.57
C ILE A 49 40.11 15.90 16.53
N ASN A 50 40.78 16.93 16.00
CA ASN A 50 41.39 17.99 16.79
C ASN A 50 40.72 19.37 16.56
N PRO A 51 39.86 19.84 17.48
CA PRO A 51 39.09 21.08 17.33
C PRO A 51 39.92 22.38 17.29
N SER A 52 41.25 22.28 17.43
CA SER A 52 42.19 23.41 17.31
C SER A 52 42.87 23.53 15.94
N GLY A 53 42.50 22.68 14.97
CA GLY A 53 43.04 22.66 13.59
C GLY A 53 42.41 23.65 12.61
N GLN A 54 42.90 23.68 11.36
CA GLN A 54 42.38 24.56 10.30
C GLN A 54 41.02 24.06 9.81
N LYS A 55 39.93 24.72 10.27
CA LYS A 55 38.52 24.39 9.98
C LYS A 55 38.10 24.35 8.50
N VAL A 56 39.00 24.65 7.55
CA VAL A 56 38.73 24.72 6.10
C VAL A 56 38.46 23.33 5.50
N ARG A 57 39.11 22.26 5.99
CA ARG A 57 38.93 20.89 5.47
C ARG A 57 37.64 20.21 5.94
N LEU A 58 36.95 20.79 6.93
CA LEU A 58 35.69 20.25 7.45
C LEU A 58 34.58 20.25 6.40
N MET A 59 34.65 21.19 5.45
CA MET A 59 33.67 21.34 4.36
C MET A 59 33.78 20.20 3.33
N ASP A 60 34.98 19.69 3.08
CA ASP A 60 35.23 18.65 2.07
C ASP A 60 34.56 17.33 2.42
N PHE A 61 34.52 16.98 3.70
CA PHE A 61 33.82 15.79 4.21
C PHE A 61 32.31 15.80 3.88
N PHE A 62 31.70 16.97 3.99
CA PHE A 62 30.27 17.16 3.77
C PHE A 62 29.89 17.31 2.30
N ILE A 63 30.86 17.64 1.45
CA ILE A 63 30.72 17.62 0.00
C ILE A 63 30.64 16.18 -0.53
N LEU A 64 31.44 15.27 0.03
CA LEU A 64 31.47 13.87 -0.39
C LEU A 64 31.51 12.91 0.81
N ASN A 65 30.35 12.34 1.15
CA ASN A 65 30.21 11.35 2.21
C ASN A 65 30.03 9.93 1.62
N PRO A 66 31.04 9.05 1.71
CA PRO A 66 30.99 7.71 1.12
C PRO A 66 29.90 6.82 1.71
N ALA A 67 29.69 6.89 3.03
CA ALA A 67 28.65 6.10 3.69
C ALA A 67 27.27 6.49 3.17
N MET A 68 27.01 7.79 2.97
CA MET A 68 25.75 8.25 2.39
C MET A 68 25.59 7.81 0.92
N LEU A 69 26.68 7.80 0.13
CA LEU A 69 26.68 7.32 -1.26
C LEU A 69 26.25 5.85 -1.30
N ILE A 70 26.93 5.01 -0.51
CA ILE A 70 26.65 3.58 -0.38
C ILE A 70 25.22 3.35 0.12
N ALA A 71 24.78 4.11 1.12
CA ALA A 71 23.46 3.98 1.71
C ALA A 71 22.32 4.31 0.73
N VAL A 72 22.44 5.40 -0.05
CA VAL A 72 21.42 5.72 -1.06
C VAL A 72 21.31 4.60 -2.10
N ILE A 73 22.43 4.07 -2.59
CA ILE A 73 22.44 3.01 -3.59
C ILE A 73 21.83 1.71 -3.03
N THR A 74 22.26 1.30 -1.84
CA THR A 74 21.78 0.10 -1.16
C THR A 74 20.31 0.21 -0.77
N LEU A 75 19.83 1.40 -0.42
CA LEU A 75 18.41 1.68 -0.15
C LEU A 75 17.54 1.31 -1.35
N PHE A 76 17.93 1.77 -2.53
CA PHE A 76 17.16 1.52 -3.74
C PHE A 76 17.24 0.07 -4.20
N TRP A 77 18.39 -0.59 -4.07
CA TRP A 77 18.55 -1.98 -4.50
C TRP A 77 17.94 -2.99 -3.55
N PHE A 78 18.13 -2.82 -2.24
CA PHE A 78 17.84 -3.86 -1.26
C PHE A 78 16.82 -3.45 -0.21
N GLY A 79 16.76 -2.16 0.17
CA GLY A 79 15.74 -1.66 1.10
C GLY A 79 16.31 -0.78 2.19
N PHE A 80 15.43 -0.26 3.04
CA PHE A 80 15.79 0.71 4.06
C PHE A 80 16.76 0.13 5.11
N GLU A 81 16.55 -1.13 5.52
CA GLU A 81 17.36 -1.84 6.52
C GLU A 81 18.83 -1.94 6.10
N TRP A 82 19.03 -2.24 4.83
CA TRP A 82 20.34 -2.40 4.21
C TRP A 82 21.15 -1.11 4.18
N ALA A 83 20.48 0.04 4.15
CA ALA A 83 21.08 1.35 4.02
C ALA A 83 21.27 2.06 5.35
N PHE A 84 20.28 1.99 6.26
CA PHE A 84 20.32 2.79 7.47
C PHE A 84 21.41 2.33 8.45
N ILE A 85 21.66 1.01 8.55
CA ILE A 85 22.65 0.47 9.50
C ILE A 85 24.09 0.91 9.13
N PRO A 86 24.55 0.71 7.88
CA PRO A 86 25.88 1.20 7.48
C PRO A 86 26.07 2.70 7.72
N VAL A 87 25.10 3.55 7.31
CA VAL A 87 25.26 4.99 7.48
C VAL A 87 25.20 5.40 8.95
N PHE A 88 24.28 4.82 9.72
CA PHE A 88 24.13 5.13 11.14
C PHE A 88 25.40 4.79 11.89
N LEU A 89 25.93 3.58 11.72
CA LEU A 89 27.16 3.15 12.38
C LEU A 89 28.36 3.99 11.95
N SER A 90 28.52 4.26 10.65
CA SER A 90 29.59 5.14 10.17
C SER A 90 29.56 6.51 10.84
N MET A 91 28.38 7.15 10.89
CA MET A 91 28.25 8.51 11.42
C MET A 91 28.26 8.56 12.94
N PHE A 92 27.72 7.54 13.61
CA PHE A 92 27.82 7.38 15.06
C PHE A 92 29.28 7.22 15.49
N ILE A 93 30.04 6.35 14.83
CA ILE A 93 31.46 6.13 15.09
C ILE A 93 32.25 7.43 14.90
N ILE A 94 31.99 8.16 13.82
CA ILE A 94 32.59 9.48 13.58
C ILE A 94 32.24 10.45 14.73
N GLY A 95 30.97 10.51 15.13
CA GLY A 95 30.54 11.36 16.24
C GLY A 95 31.27 11.07 17.55
N VAL A 96 31.44 9.78 17.88
CA VAL A 96 32.19 9.34 19.07
C VAL A 96 33.68 9.70 18.96
N PHE A 97 34.31 9.52 17.79
CA PHE A 97 35.72 9.89 17.58
C PHE A 97 35.96 11.41 17.64
N SER A 98 34.91 12.20 17.49
CA SER A 98 34.92 13.66 17.63
C SER A 98 34.64 14.15 19.04
N ASN A 99 34.59 13.26 20.03
CA ASN A 99 34.26 13.60 21.42
C ASN A 99 32.84 14.16 21.61
N LEU A 100 31.88 13.83 20.74
CA LEU A 100 30.47 14.07 21.06
C LEU A 100 30.05 13.18 22.23
N ASP A 101 29.24 13.73 23.14
CA ASP A 101 28.53 12.91 24.13
C ASP A 101 27.81 11.73 23.44
N PRO A 102 27.78 10.52 24.03
CA PRO A 102 27.15 9.36 23.41
C PRO A 102 25.71 9.60 22.92
N LEU A 103 24.92 10.42 23.63
CA LEU A 103 23.55 10.73 23.24
C LEU A 103 23.51 11.65 22.02
N TRP A 104 24.41 12.63 21.95
CA TRP A 104 24.57 13.50 20.78
C TRP A 104 25.13 12.75 19.57
N ALA A 105 26.05 11.81 19.77
CA ALA A 105 26.55 10.95 18.70
C ALA A 105 25.45 10.09 18.08
N ILE A 106 24.52 9.56 18.89
CA ILE A 106 23.34 8.82 18.40
C ILE A 106 22.45 9.75 17.55
N LEU A 107 22.11 10.93 18.08
CA LEU A 107 21.29 11.90 17.36
C LEU A 107 21.94 12.37 16.05
N PHE A 108 23.26 12.55 16.05
CA PHE A 108 24.03 12.87 14.86
C PHE A 108 23.96 11.75 13.82
N GLY A 109 24.16 10.49 14.21
CA GLY A 109 23.96 9.36 13.30
C GLY A 109 22.53 9.25 12.76
N MET A 110 21.53 9.54 13.61
CA MET A 110 20.12 9.52 13.22
C MET A 110 19.77 10.59 12.18
N SER A 111 20.43 11.74 12.15
CA SER A 111 20.13 12.78 11.16
C SER A 111 20.34 12.30 9.72
N PHE A 112 21.37 11.48 9.48
CA PHE A 112 21.61 10.87 8.17
C PHE A 112 20.55 9.82 7.81
N THR A 113 20.12 9.01 8.79
CA THR A 113 19.05 8.02 8.58
C THR A 113 17.71 8.68 8.28
N PHE A 114 17.46 9.87 8.82
CA PHE A 114 16.26 10.64 8.53
C PHE A 114 16.19 11.02 7.04
N GLY A 115 17.31 11.42 6.43
CA GLY A 115 17.39 11.63 4.98
C GLY A 115 17.03 10.38 4.16
N LEU A 116 17.54 9.21 4.57
CA LEU A 116 17.20 7.92 3.92
C LEU A 116 15.72 7.56 4.07
N SER A 117 15.11 7.87 5.22
CA SER A 117 13.71 7.55 5.48
C SER A 117 12.77 8.27 4.49
N ILE A 118 13.14 9.49 4.06
CA ILE A 118 12.39 10.26 3.07
C ILE A 118 12.36 9.53 1.73
N TYR A 119 13.49 8.98 1.26
CA TYR A 119 13.51 8.15 0.06
C TYR A 119 12.62 6.92 0.20
N ALA A 120 12.75 6.19 1.32
CA ALA A 120 11.96 4.99 1.55
C ALA A 120 10.46 5.30 1.54
N ILE A 121 10.02 6.35 2.23
CA ILE A 121 8.61 6.76 2.29
C ILE A 121 8.09 7.16 0.91
N VAL A 122 8.81 8.02 0.18
CA VAL A 122 8.37 8.51 -1.12
C VAL A 122 8.23 7.36 -2.13
N TYR A 123 9.21 6.47 -2.19
CA TYR A 123 9.18 5.34 -3.14
C TYR A 123 8.25 4.21 -2.68
N HIS A 124 7.96 4.10 -1.38
CA HIS A 124 6.92 3.21 -0.87
C HIS A 124 5.51 3.70 -1.20
N CYS A 125 5.29 5.02 -1.20
CA CYS A 125 4.01 5.63 -1.54
C CYS A 125 3.76 5.71 -3.04
N ILE A 126 4.77 6.05 -3.84
CA ILE A 126 4.58 6.37 -5.25
C ILE A 126 4.92 5.16 -6.13
N LYS A 127 4.09 4.85 -7.13
CA LYS A 127 4.41 3.88 -8.19
C LYS A 127 5.33 4.52 -9.21
N THR A 128 6.59 4.66 -8.84
CA THR A 128 7.65 5.17 -9.72
C THR A 128 8.81 4.21 -9.77
N ASP A 129 9.45 4.16 -10.93
CA ASP A 129 10.67 3.41 -11.16
C ASP A 129 11.87 4.17 -10.62
N TYR A 130 12.77 3.48 -9.91
CA TYR A 130 13.98 4.08 -9.36
C TYR A 130 15.20 3.93 -10.29
N THR A 131 15.04 3.25 -11.45
CA THR A 131 16.11 3.10 -12.46
C THR A 131 16.40 4.38 -13.25
N LEU A 132 15.65 5.46 -13.01
CA LEU A 132 15.86 6.80 -13.59
C LEU A 132 15.80 6.85 -15.13
N ARG A 133 15.07 5.93 -15.76
CA ARG A 133 14.96 5.83 -17.24
C ARG A 133 13.83 6.67 -17.84
N SER A 134 12.94 7.20 -17.02
CA SER A 134 11.85 8.08 -17.45
C SER A 134 12.03 9.49 -16.87
N VAL A 135 11.51 10.49 -17.58
CA VAL A 135 11.50 11.88 -17.09
C VAL A 135 10.81 11.97 -15.73
N LYS A 136 9.69 11.26 -15.55
CA LYS A 136 8.97 11.18 -14.27
C LYS A 136 9.84 10.63 -13.13
N SER A 137 10.57 9.53 -13.37
CA SER A 137 11.47 8.96 -12.36
C SER A 137 12.62 9.88 -11.99
N VAL A 138 13.19 10.58 -12.98
CA VAL A 138 14.29 11.53 -12.75
C VAL A 138 13.82 12.72 -11.92
N ILE A 139 12.67 13.32 -12.27
CA ILE A 139 12.10 14.45 -11.53
C ILE A 139 11.82 14.06 -10.08
N ILE A 140 11.14 12.93 -9.86
CA ILE A 140 10.82 12.47 -8.50
C ILE A 140 12.09 12.21 -7.70
N TYR A 141 13.11 11.59 -8.31
CA TYR A 141 14.39 11.36 -7.66
C TYR A 141 15.11 12.64 -7.27
N ILE A 142 15.18 13.64 -8.17
CA ILE A 142 15.84 14.92 -7.89
C ILE A 142 15.13 15.65 -6.75
N VAL A 143 13.80 15.77 -6.82
CA VAL A 143 13.00 16.44 -5.77
C VAL A 143 13.17 15.72 -4.43
N THR A 144 13.08 14.39 -4.42
CA THR A 144 13.28 13.60 -3.20
C THR A 144 14.69 13.77 -2.64
N SER A 145 15.70 13.80 -3.50
CA SER A 145 17.10 13.98 -3.09
C SER A 145 17.34 15.35 -2.47
N PHE A 146 16.71 16.39 -3.00
CA PHE A 146 16.80 17.73 -2.41
C PHE A 146 16.22 17.75 -0.99
N ILE A 147 15.00 17.21 -0.81
CA ILE A 147 14.32 17.16 0.49
C ILE A 147 15.09 16.26 1.47
N ALA A 148 15.59 15.11 1.03
CA ALA A 148 16.37 14.21 1.87
C ALA A 148 17.68 14.84 2.34
N SER A 149 18.36 15.59 1.46
CA SER A 149 19.64 16.23 1.77
C SER A 149 19.48 17.37 2.76
N THR A 150 18.47 18.23 2.58
CA THR A 150 18.16 19.31 3.53
C THR A 150 17.69 18.77 4.89
N ALA A 151 16.93 17.67 4.90
CA ALA A 151 16.53 17.01 6.14
C ALA A 151 17.72 16.37 6.87
N SER A 152 18.69 15.81 6.16
CA SER A 152 19.87 15.18 6.78
C SER A 152 20.87 16.19 7.36
N SER A 153 21.02 17.35 6.71
CA SER A 153 21.99 18.39 7.10
C SER A 153 21.62 19.10 8.40
N LEU A 154 20.42 18.87 8.90
CA LEU A 154 19.97 19.26 10.22
C LEU A 154 20.86 18.73 11.36
N GLY A 155 21.66 17.68 11.11
CA GLY A 155 22.71 17.23 12.04
C GLY A 155 23.79 18.29 12.32
N THR A 156 23.92 19.31 11.47
CA THR A 156 24.91 20.40 11.64
C THR A 156 24.71 21.17 12.96
N PHE A 157 23.47 21.29 13.44
CA PHE A 157 23.20 22.02 14.69
C PHE A 157 23.67 21.26 15.93
N ILE A 158 23.61 19.92 15.90
CA ILE A 158 24.18 19.06 16.95
C ILE A 158 25.69 19.28 17.01
N TRP A 159 26.33 19.29 15.85
CA TRP A 159 27.76 19.50 15.73
C TRP A 159 28.21 20.89 16.21
N SER A 160 27.47 21.93 15.82
CA SER A 160 27.73 23.33 16.20
C SER A 160 27.63 23.57 17.71
N LEU A 161 26.65 22.93 18.36
CA LEU A 161 26.41 23.04 19.80
C LEU A 161 27.60 22.55 20.63
N GLU A 162 28.08 21.34 20.34
CA GLU A 162 29.07 20.68 21.20
C GLU A 162 30.47 21.27 21.01
N HIS A 163 30.77 21.76 19.81
CA HIS A 163 32.09 22.26 19.44
C HIS A 163 32.23 23.79 19.56
N ASN A 164 31.22 24.49 20.09
CA ASN A 164 31.19 25.96 20.23
C ASN A 164 31.55 26.72 18.93
N ILE A 165 31.15 26.19 17.78
CA ILE A 165 31.48 26.72 16.45
C ILE A 165 30.60 27.93 16.14
N THR A 166 31.14 29.03 15.60
CA THR A 166 30.39 30.28 15.38
C THR A 166 29.17 30.11 14.47
N ALA A 167 28.23 31.04 14.51
CA ALA A 167 27.01 30.98 13.71
C ALA A 167 27.30 31.04 12.20
N ALA A 168 28.27 31.86 11.77
CA ALA A 168 28.75 31.91 10.39
C ALA A 168 29.39 30.59 9.93
N GLU A 169 30.24 29.97 10.77
CA GLU A 169 30.84 28.66 10.48
C GLU A 169 29.77 27.57 10.42
N THR A 170 28.75 27.62 11.28
CA THR A 170 27.61 26.70 11.30
C THR A 170 26.81 26.79 10.00
N ALA A 171 26.48 28.00 9.55
CA ALA A 171 25.79 28.22 8.29
C ALA A 171 26.61 27.72 7.09
N SER A 172 27.93 27.88 7.16
CA SER A 172 28.84 27.39 6.13
C SER A 172 28.88 25.86 6.06
N ILE A 173 29.03 25.18 7.20
CA ILE A 173 28.98 23.71 7.29
C ILE A 173 27.62 23.18 6.80
N TRP A 174 26.54 23.82 7.23
CA TRP A 174 25.18 23.43 6.86
C TRP A 174 24.99 23.53 5.34
N ASN A 175 25.45 24.63 4.73
CA ASN A 175 25.42 24.83 3.28
C ASN A 175 26.24 23.78 2.54
N SER A 176 27.46 23.49 2.98
CA SER A 176 28.30 22.45 2.37
C SER A 176 27.66 21.06 2.46
N TRP A 177 26.98 20.75 3.57
CA TRP A 177 26.35 19.45 3.78
C TRP A 177 25.15 19.24 2.87
N TRP A 178 24.12 20.09 2.94
CA TRP A 178 22.91 19.82 2.15
C TRP A 178 23.20 19.87 0.65
N SER A 179 24.05 20.81 0.21
CA SER A 179 24.39 20.96 -1.20
C SER A 179 25.29 19.83 -1.70
N GLY A 180 26.28 19.42 -0.89
CA GLY A 180 27.15 18.28 -1.15
C GLY A 180 26.39 16.98 -1.26
N SER A 181 25.57 16.67 -0.24
CA SER A 181 24.72 15.48 -0.22
C SER A 181 23.74 15.44 -1.40
N PHE A 182 23.17 16.59 -1.77
CA PHE A 182 22.27 16.69 -2.91
C PHE A 182 22.98 16.42 -4.23
N LEU A 183 24.11 17.10 -4.47
CA LEU A 183 24.91 16.92 -5.68
C LEU A 183 25.45 15.50 -5.79
N GLN A 184 25.93 14.92 -4.69
CA GLN A 184 26.34 13.53 -4.61
C GLN A 184 25.19 12.59 -4.97
N ALA A 185 24.01 12.78 -4.39
CA ALA A 185 22.86 11.95 -4.68
C ALA A 185 22.44 12.03 -6.16
N VAL A 186 22.43 13.23 -6.75
CA VAL A 186 22.01 13.42 -8.15
C VAL A 186 23.07 12.94 -9.14
N LEU A 187 24.32 13.36 -8.97
CA LEU A 187 25.40 13.15 -9.93
C LEU A 187 26.08 11.79 -9.78
N LEU A 188 26.25 11.29 -8.55
CA LEU A 188 26.93 10.02 -8.29
C LEU A 188 25.92 8.89 -8.09
N SER A 189 25.08 8.96 -7.05
CA SER A 189 24.10 7.89 -6.78
C SER A 189 23.14 7.73 -7.95
N GLY A 190 22.64 8.83 -8.52
CA GLY A 190 21.74 8.79 -9.67
C GLY A 190 22.38 8.16 -10.91
N ALA A 191 23.64 8.50 -11.21
CA ALA A 191 24.37 7.88 -12.33
C ALA A 191 24.57 6.36 -12.10
N ILE A 192 24.96 5.96 -10.89
CA ILE A 192 25.13 4.56 -10.53
C ILE A 192 23.80 3.80 -10.64
N LEU A 193 22.70 4.37 -10.15
CA LEU A 193 21.38 3.78 -10.26
C LEU A 193 20.96 3.64 -11.73
N PHE A 194 21.20 4.64 -12.56
CA PHE A 194 20.85 4.59 -13.98
C PHE A 194 21.59 3.46 -14.72
N VAL A 195 22.90 3.33 -14.46
CA VAL A 195 23.79 2.37 -15.14
C VAL A 195 23.58 0.94 -14.62
N PHE A 196 23.60 0.73 -13.30
CA PHE A 196 23.72 -0.61 -12.72
C PHE A 196 22.39 -1.22 -12.26
N SER A 197 21.33 -0.43 -12.01
CA SER A 197 20.07 -0.99 -11.50
C SER A 197 19.45 -2.08 -12.38
N PRO A 198 19.48 -2.04 -13.73
CA PRO A 198 18.94 -3.13 -14.55
C PRO A 198 19.69 -4.45 -14.34
N THR A 199 21.00 -4.40 -14.14
CA THR A 199 21.82 -5.58 -13.88
C THR A 199 21.52 -6.15 -12.50
N VAL A 200 21.39 -5.28 -11.50
CA VAL A 200 21.05 -5.68 -10.13
C VAL A 200 19.66 -6.29 -10.06
N GLU A 201 18.66 -5.73 -10.75
CA GLU A 201 17.30 -6.29 -10.79
C GLU A 201 17.23 -7.67 -11.47
N LYS A 202 17.99 -7.87 -12.55
CA LYS A 202 18.14 -9.21 -13.18
C LYS A 202 18.79 -10.21 -12.24
N TRP A 203 19.79 -9.78 -11.48
CA TRP A 203 20.44 -10.64 -10.49
C TRP A 203 19.49 -10.96 -9.32
N LYS A 204 18.80 -9.96 -8.77
CA LYS A 204 17.82 -10.11 -7.69
C LYS A 204 16.71 -11.09 -8.07
N SER A 205 16.08 -10.90 -9.24
CA SER A 205 15.02 -11.80 -9.73
C SER A 205 15.46 -13.24 -9.95
N LYS A 206 16.76 -13.49 -10.14
CA LYS A 206 17.32 -14.84 -10.27
C LYS A 206 17.60 -15.50 -8.91
N PHE A 207 18.02 -14.72 -7.91
CA PHE A 207 18.44 -15.21 -6.59
C PHE A 207 17.34 -15.19 -5.54
N PHE A 208 16.38 -14.26 -5.65
CA PHE A 208 15.30 -14.06 -4.67
C PHE A 208 13.95 -13.99 -5.37
N GLU A 209 12.94 -14.55 -4.70
CA GLU A 209 11.55 -14.21 -4.97
C GLU A 209 11.32 -12.73 -4.63
N ILE A 210 10.74 -11.98 -5.58
CA ILE A 210 10.50 -10.56 -5.39
C ILE A 210 9.20 -10.39 -4.58
N PRO A 211 9.24 -9.73 -3.41
CA PRO A 211 8.05 -9.58 -2.60
C PRO A 211 6.95 -8.81 -3.34
N SER A 212 5.70 -9.20 -3.09
CA SER A 212 4.54 -8.40 -3.51
C SER A 212 4.55 -7.08 -2.76
N ARG A 213 4.28 -5.97 -3.45
CA ARG A 213 4.18 -4.65 -2.81
C ARG A 213 3.03 -4.67 -1.80
N SER A 214 3.31 -4.36 -0.53
CA SER A 214 2.29 -4.15 0.48
C SER A 214 1.41 -2.94 0.12
N GLU A 215 0.10 -3.05 0.32
CA GLU A 215 -0.78 -1.90 0.11
C GLU A 215 -0.57 -0.86 1.20
N VAL A 216 -0.42 0.40 0.80
CA VAL A 216 -0.24 1.50 1.74
C VAL A 216 -1.59 1.78 2.42
N SER A 217 -1.68 1.52 3.72
CA SER A 217 -2.90 1.80 4.48
C SER A 217 -3.05 3.30 4.78
N THR A 218 -4.29 3.77 4.88
CA THR A 218 -4.58 5.16 5.30
C THR A 218 -3.96 5.49 6.65
N LYS A 219 -4.04 4.55 7.61
CA LYS A 219 -3.40 4.68 8.94
C LYS A 219 -1.90 4.92 8.84
N TRP A 220 -1.21 4.22 7.94
CA TRP A 220 0.22 4.37 7.74
C TRP A 220 0.57 5.73 7.14
N VAL A 221 -0.21 6.22 6.16
CA VAL A 221 0.00 7.56 5.57
C VAL A 221 -0.16 8.65 6.63
N TYR A 222 -1.26 8.63 7.39
CA TYR A 222 -1.46 9.61 8.47
C TYR A 222 -0.38 9.55 9.54
N SER A 223 0.02 8.35 9.97
CA SER A 223 1.09 8.17 10.96
C SER A 223 2.42 8.73 10.47
N THR A 224 2.73 8.53 9.19
CA THR A 224 3.95 9.04 8.56
C THR A 224 3.93 10.56 8.43
N VAL A 225 2.80 11.15 8.01
CA VAL A 225 2.65 12.61 7.92
C VAL A 225 2.74 13.25 9.30
N VAL A 226 2.09 12.68 10.31
CA VAL A 226 2.16 13.16 11.70
C VAL A 226 3.60 13.06 12.24
N LEU A 227 4.28 11.93 12.02
CA LEU A 227 5.67 11.74 12.45
C LEU A 227 6.60 12.79 11.80
N ILE A 228 6.50 12.97 10.48
CA ILE A 228 7.28 13.99 9.75
C ILE A 228 6.98 15.39 10.32
N THR A 229 5.72 15.70 10.59
CA THR A 229 5.29 17.00 11.13
C THR A 229 5.83 17.23 12.53
N ILE A 230 5.80 16.21 13.40
CA ILE A 230 6.36 16.26 14.75
C ILE A 230 7.87 16.47 14.68
N VAL A 231 8.59 15.70 13.85
CA VAL A 231 10.04 15.82 13.71
C VAL A 231 10.42 17.22 13.24
N ILE A 232 9.73 17.76 12.22
CA ILE A 232 9.97 19.13 11.73
C ILE A 232 9.64 20.16 12.80
N SER A 233 8.53 19.98 13.53
CA SER A 233 8.11 20.94 14.56
C SER A 233 9.10 20.98 15.72
N VAL A 234 9.45 19.82 16.29
CA VAL A 234 10.49 19.69 17.32
C VAL A 234 11.79 20.33 16.85
N PHE A 235 12.12 20.16 15.57
CA PHE A 235 13.32 20.70 14.99
C PHE A 235 13.30 22.23 14.85
N ILE A 236 12.22 22.82 14.30
CA ILE A 236 12.04 24.27 14.20
C ILE A 236 12.10 24.92 15.59
N PHE A 237 11.40 24.33 16.57
CA PHE A 237 11.41 24.83 17.95
C PHE A 237 12.79 24.70 18.61
N SER A 238 13.48 23.58 18.42
CA SER A 238 14.83 23.38 18.96
C SER A 238 15.81 24.38 18.36
N SER A 239 15.72 24.65 17.06
CA SER A 239 16.57 25.61 16.37
C SER A 239 16.32 27.06 16.81
N ASP A 240 15.06 27.46 17.01
CA ASP A 240 14.70 28.78 17.56
C ASP A 240 15.20 28.92 19.01
N TYR A 241 15.01 27.89 19.83
CA TYR A 241 15.45 27.88 21.22
C TYR A 241 16.98 27.97 21.35
N LEU A 242 17.71 27.17 20.56
CA LEU A 242 19.18 27.22 20.49
C LEU A 242 19.69 28.58 20.05
N GLY A 243 19.09 29.14 18.99
CA GLY A 243 19.47 30.46 18.48
C GLY A 243 19.36 31.54 19.56
N LYS A 244 18.24 31.54 20.30
CA LYS A 244 18.02 32.47 21.42
C LYS A 244 18.99 32.26 22.57
N LYS A 245 19.24 31.00 22.96
CA LYS A 245 20.18 30.66 24.04
C LYS A 245 21.58 31.17 23.72
N ARG A 246 22.02 31.00 22.47
CA ARG A 246 23.35 31.43 22.00
C ARG A 246 23.52 32.94 21.99
N VAL A 247 22.51 33.67 21.50
CA VAL A 247 22.48 35.15 21.59
C VAL A 247 22.55 35.60 23.05
N SER A 248 21.83 34.92 23.95
CA SER A 248 21.88 35.23 25.38
C SER A 248 23.25 34.98 26.01
N GLU A 249 23.93 33.90 25.63
CA GLU A 249 25.28 33.55 26.13
C GLU A 249 26.34 34.54 25.63
N GLU A 250 26.28 34.96 24.36
CA GLU A 250 27.17 36.00 23.80
C GLU A 250 26.93 37.38 24.44
N ILE A 251 25.68 37.73 24.76
CA ILE A 251 25.34 38.98 25.49
C ILE A 251 25.87 38.94 26.92
N LEU A 252 25.84 37.79 27.60
CA LEU A 252 26.30 37.62 28.98
C LEU A 252 27.83 37.64 29.13
N GLN A 253 28.58 37.37 28.04
CA GLN A 253 30.04 37.26 28.07
C GLN A 253 30.80 38.56 27.69
N LEU A 254 30.14 39.67 27.34
CA LEU A 254 30.83 40.86 26.82
C LEU A 254 30.77 42.13 27.68
N GLU A 255 31.96 42.59 28.05
CA GLU A 255 32.30 43.94 28.55
C GLU A 255 32.41 44.98 27.40
N ASN A 256 32.33 44.56 26.11
CA ASN A 256 32.33 45.44 24.93
C ASN A 256 31.55 44.84 23.74
N LEU A 257 30.28 45.23 23.57
CA LEU A 257 29.46 44.84 22.43
C LEU A 257 30.02 45.41 21.12
N THR A 258 30.45 44.55 20.18
CA THR A 258 30.79 44.96 18.81
C THR A 258 29.61 44.67 17.87
N SER A 259 29.20 45.65 17.06
CA SER A 259 28.08 45.52 16.12
C SER A 259 28.19 44.31 15.19
N TYR A 260 29.42 43.88 14.88
CA TYR A 260 29.73 42.73 14.03
C TYR A 260 29.27 41.38 14.60
N SER A 261 29.40 41.16 15.91
CA SER A 261 28.96 39.91 16.56
C SER A 261 27.44 39.77 16.54
N VAL A 262 26.74 40.87 16.86
CA VAL A 262 25.27 40.94 16.84
C VAL A 262 24.71 40.76 15.42
N THR A 263 25.32 41.37 14.40
CA THR A 263 24.87 41.20 13.01
C THR A 263 25.05 39.77 12.52
N THR A 264 26.15 39.11 12.85
CA THR A 264 26.42 37.72 12.43
C THR A 264 25.43 36.73 13.07
N ALA A 265 25.06 36.97 14.34
CA ALA A 265 24.05 36.18 15.03
C ALA A 265 22.65 36.37 14.43
N LEU A 266 22.28 37.60 14.05
CA LEU A 266 21.01 37.90 13.38
C LEU A 266 20.92 37.29 11.97
N GLU A 267 21.99 37.38 11.17
CA GLU A 267 22.05 36.77 9.83
C GLU A 267 21.86 35.24 9.89
N SER A 268 22.45 34.60 10.91
CA SER A 268 22.31 33.16 11.10
C SER A 268 20.88 32.77 11.49
N PHE A 269 20.20 33.60 12.29
CA PHE A 269 18.78 33.42 12.62
C PHE A 269 17.87 33.59 11.41
N GLU A 270 18.17 34.55 10.54
CA GLU A 270 17.44 34.78 9.30
C GLU A 270 17.57 33.58 8.33
N ILE A 271 18.77 33.03 8.18
CA ILE A 271 18.98 31.83 7.35
C ILE A 271 18.18 30.64 7.88
N ILE A 272 18.27 30.36 9.18
CA ILE A 272 17.56 29.24 9.83
C ILE A 272 16.04 29.34 9.64
N THR A 273 15.47 30.54 9.78
CA THR A 273 14.03 30.76 9.64
C THR A 273 13.57 30.57 8.20
N TRP A 274 14.29 31.11 7.21
CA TRP A 274 13.97 30.90 5.80
C TRP A 274 14.10 29.43 5.37
N VAL A 275 15.10 28.73 5.88
CA VAL A 275 15.29 27.29 5.65
C VAL A 275 14.13 26.48 6.23
N SER A 276 13.72 26.81 7.46
CA SER A 276 12.58 26.18 8.12
C SER A 276 11.28 26.38 7.33
N ILE A 277 11.05 27.59 6.82
CA ILE A 277 9.92 27.90 5.94
C ILE A 277 9.98 27.06 4.66
N TRP A 278 11.14 26.98 4.00
CA TRP A 278 11.33 26.17 2.80
C TRP A 278 11.08 24.67 3.04
N ILE A 279 11.54 24.13 4.16
CA ILE A 279 11.28 22.72 4.53
C ILE A 279 9.78 22.47 4.67
N VAL A 280 9.06 23.36 5.38
CA VAL A 280 7.60 23.25 5.55
C VAL A 280 6.90 23.28 4.18
N PHE A 281 7.30 24.19 3.29
CA PHE A 281 6.77 24.23 1.93
C PHE A 281 7.05 22.95 1.14
N CYS A 282 8.30 22.46 1.14
CA CYS A 282 8.68 21.23 0.43
C CYS A 282 7.91 20.01 0.93
N VAL A 283 7.73 19.89 2.24
CA VAL A 283 7.00 18.77 2.87
C VAL A 283 5.51 18.87 2.61
N GLY A 284 4.93 20.07 2.71
CA GLY A 284 3.53 20.31 2.35
C GLY A 284 3.24 19.96 0.88
N PHE A 285 4.10 20.40 -0.04
CA PHE A 285 3.99 20.07 -1.46
C PHE A 285 4.17 18.58 -1.71
N GLY A 286 5.14 17.95 -1.04
CA GLY A 286 5.38 16.51 -1.09
C GLY A 286 4.16 15.72 -0.60
N ALA A 287 3.53 16.13 0.51
CA ALA A 287 2.32 15.51 1.03
C ALA A 287 1.14 15.64 0.07
N ILE A 288 0.92 16.82 -0.51
CA ILE A 288 -0.14 17.04 -1.53
C ILE A 288 0.11 16.14 -2.75
N PHE A 289 1.35 16.06 -3.22
CA PHE A 289 1.72 15.20 -4.34
C PHE A 289 1.49 13.72 -4.03
N LEU A 290 1.88 13.27 -2.84
CA LEU A 290 1.66 11.90 -2.36
C LEU A 290 0.17 11.56 -2.29
N ILE A 291 -0.63 12.42 -1.66
CA ILE A 291 -2.08 12.25 -1.52
C ILE A 291 -2.76 12.23 -2.89
N SER A 292 -2.36 13.14 -3.80
CA SER A 292 -2.87 13.20 -5.17
C SER A 292 -2.54 11.93 -5.96
N SER A 293 -1.29 11.46 -5.87
CA SER A 293 -0.86 10.21 -6.51
C SER A 293 -1.63 9.00 -5.97
N TRP A 294 -1.83 8.93 -4.65
CA TRP A 294 -2.59 7.85 -4.02
C TRP A 294 -4.08 7.90 -4.40
N ASN A 295 -4.69 9.08 -4.45
CA ASN A 295 -6.08 9.25 -4.85
C ASN A 295 -6.33 8.82 -6.30
N ASN A 296 -5.40 9.13 -7.21
CA ASN A 296 -5.49 8.68 -8.59
C ASN A 296 -5.40 7.15 -8.71
N GLU A 297 -4.50 6.52 -7.95
CA GLU A 297 -4.42 5.05 -7.90
C GLU A 297 -5.71 4.43 -7.34
N LEU A 298 -6.25 5.00 -6.26
CA LEU A 298 -7.48 4.51 -5.66
C LEU A 298 -8.65 4.60 -6.64
N LYS A 299 -8.74 5.69 -7.41
CA LYS A 299 -9.71 5.85 -8.49
C LYS A 299 -9.58 4.76 -9.56
N GLU A 300 -8.36 4.45 -10.01
CA GLU A 300 -8.13 3.37 -10.97
C GLU A 300 -8.59 2.01 -10.44
N LYS A 301 -8.23 1.67 -9.19
CA LYS A 301 -8.67 0.41 -8.56
C LYS A 301 -10.19 0.33 -8.43
N VAL A 302 -10.85 1.43 -8.07
CA VAL A 302 -12.32 1.49 -7.99
C VAL A 302 -12.94 1.28 -9.35
N VAL A 303 -12.42 1.91 -10.41
CA VAL A 303 -12.92 1.71 -11.78
C VAL A 303 -12.76 0.26 -12.23
N GLU A 304 -11.60 -0.35 -11.95
CA GLU A 304 -11.34 -1.75 -12.28
C GLU A 304 -12.29 -2.71 -11.54
N ARG A 305 -12.47 -2.50 -10.22
CA ARG A 305 -13.40 -3.29 -9.40
C ARG A 305 -14.85 -3.14 -9.88
N THR A 306 -15.31 -1.92 -10.13
CA THR A 306 -16.64 -1.65 -10.66
C THR A 306 -16.85 -2.33 -12.02
N ARG A 307 -15.85 -2.28 -12.90
CA ARG A 307 -15.91 -2.99 -14.19
C ARG A 307 -16.04 -4.50 -14.00
N SER A 308 -15.23 -5.10 -13.13
CA SER A 308 -15.28 -6.53 -12.85
C SER A 308 -16.63 -6.97 -12.25
N LEU A 309 -17.23 -6.14 -11.38
CA LEU A 309 -18.54 -6.38 -10.80
C LEU A 309 -19.64 -6.31 -11.86
N ASN A 310 -19.63 -5.27 -12.70
CA ASN A 310 -20.60 -5.12 -13.79
C ASN A 310 -20.54 -6.29 -14.79
N GLU A 311 -19.34 -6.78 -15.11
CA GLU A 311 -19.16 -7.96 -15.97
C GLU A 311 -19.71 -9.24 -15.31
N ALA A 312 -19.48 -9.42 -14.01
CA ALA A 312 -20.02 -10.55 -13.26
C ALA A 312 -21.55 -10.48 -13.15
N GLU A 313 -22.12 -9.30 -12.87
CA GLU A 313 -23.56 -9.06 -12.82
C GLU A 313 -24.21 -9.37 -14.17
N LYS A 314 -23.63 -8.89 -15.28
CA LYS A 314 -24.12 -9.17 -16.63
C LYS A 314 -24.14 -10.67 -16.93
N LYS A 315 -23.07 -11.40 -16.58
CA LYS A 315 -23.02 -12.86 -16.74
C LYS A 315 -24.08 -13.57 -15.90
N LEU A 316 -24.27 -13.14 -14.66
CA LEU A 316 -25.29 -13.70 -13.78
C LEU A 316 -26.70 -13.47 -14.36
N LYS A 317 -26.99 -12.26 -14.85
CA LYS A 317 -28.27 -11.92 -15.47
C LYS A 317 -28.55 -12.75 -16.72
N ILE A 318 -27.57 -12.90 -17.61
CA ILE A 318 -27.71 -13.77 -18.80
C ILE A 318 -28.01 -15.21 -18.38
N SER A 319 -27.26 -15.76 -17.42
CA SER A 319 -27.49 -17.13 -16.95
C SER A 319 -28.86 -17.30 -16.28
N LEU A 320 -29.36 -16.25 -15.61
CA LEU A 320 -30.70 -16.24 -15.02
C LEU A 320 -31.77 -16.28 -16.11
N ASP A 321 -31.67 -15.41 -17.12
CA ASP A 321 -32.62 -15.35 -18.25
C ASP A 321 -32.64 -16.67 -19.04
N GLU A 322 -31.48 -17.29 -19.26
CA GLU A 322 -31.36 -18.63 -19.89
C GLU A 322 -32.08 -19.69 -19.06
N LYS A 323 -31.88 -19.71 -17.74
CA LYS A 323 -32.55 -20.66 -16.84
C LYS A 323 -34.07 -20.46 -16.82
N ILE A 324 -34.55 -19.22 -16.80
CA ILE A 324 -35.98 -18.90 -16.85
C ILE A 324 -36.58 -19.39 -18.18
N THR A 325 -35.90 -19.14 -19.29
CA THR A 325 -36.34 -19.59 -20.62
C THR A 325 -36.41 -21.11 -20.72
N LEU A 326 -35.38 -21.81 -20.22
CA LEU A 326 -35.35 -23.27 -20.18
C LEU A 326 -36.46 -23.86 -19.29
N LEU A 327 -36.71 -23.25 -18.13
CA LEU A 327 -37.82 -23.66 -17.25
C LEU A 327 -39.17 -23.52 -17.96
N ASN A 328 -39.43 -22.39 -18.61
CA ASN A 328 -40.65 -22.17 -19.38
C ASN A 328 -40.84 -23.22 -20.48
N GLU A 329 -39.78 -23.55 -21.22
CA GLU A 329 -39.82 -24.60 -22.26
C GLU A 329 -40.14 -25.98 -21.66
N ILE A 330 -39.55 -26.32 -20.51
CA ILE A 330 -39.88 -27.56 -19.78
C ILE A 330 -41.36 -27.58 -19.42
N HIS A 331 -41.92 -26.47 -18.90
CA HIS A 331 -43.34 -26.42 -18.54
C HIS A 331 -44.27 -26.63 -19.72
N HIS A 332 -43.97 -25.98 -20.85
CA HIS A 332 -44.71 -26.17 -22.09
C HIS A 332 -44.65 -27.63 -22.56
N ARG A 333 -43.47 -28.26 -22.52
CA ARG A 333 -43.30 -29.67 -22.92
C ARG A 333 -44.03 -30.64 -22.02
N VAL A 334 -44.00 -30.44 -20.70
CA VAL A 334 -44.74 -31.28 -19.76
C VAL A 334 -46.24 -31.20 -20.02
N LYS A 335 -46.79 -29.99 -20.21
CA LYS A 335 -48.20 -29.79 -20.57
C LYS A 335 -48.57 -30.53 -21.86
N ASN A 336 -47.74 -30.40 -22.90
CA ASN A 336 -47.94 -31.08 -24.17
C ASN A 336 -47.90 -32.61 -24.02
N ASN A 337 -46.93 -33.14 -23.28
CA ASN A 337 -46.80 -34.59 -23.06
C ASN A 337 -48.02 -35.17 -22.32
N LEU A 338 -48.48 -34.49 -21.27
CA LEU A 338 -49.67 -34.92 -20.52
C LEU A 338 -50.93 -34.90 -21.41
N ALA A 339 -51.08 -33.89 -22.26
CA ALA A 339 -52.19 -33.80 -23.21
C ALA A 339 -52.18 -34.96 -24.23
N VAL A 340 -51.01 -35.33 -24.75
CA VAL A 340 -50.85 -36.48 -25.67
C VAL A 340 -51.22 -37.79 -24.98
N VAL A 341 -50.77 -38.01 -23.74
CA VAL A 341 -51.12 -39.23 -22.99
C VAL A 341 -52.62 -39.32 -22.74
N ILE A 342 -53.28 -38.20 -22.39
CA ILE A 342 -54.74 -38.14 -22.25
C ILE A 342 -55.45 -38.51 -23.56
N ALA A 343 -54.98 -37.98 -24.70
CA ALA A 343 -55.56 -38.30 -26.00
C ALA A 343 -55.42 -39.79 -26.37
N LEU A 344 -54.28 -40.41 -26.06
CA LEU A 344 -54.07 -41.85 -26.26
C LEU A 344 -55.01 -42.70 -25.39
N LEU A 345 -55.20 -42.32 -24.12
CA LEU A 345 -56.15 -42.99 -23.23
C LEU A 345 -57.60 -42.88 -23.75
N ASP A 346 -57.98 -41.71 -24.29
CA ASP A 346 -59.29 -41.53 -24.91
C ASP A 346 -59.50 -42.42 -26.14
N LEU A 347 -58.49 -42.52 -27.02
CA LEU A 347 -58.52 -43.41 -28.18
C LEU A 347 -58.63 -44.89 -27.76
N GLN A 348 -57.87 -45.32 -26.76
CA GLN A 348 -57.98 -46.68 -26.22
C GLN A 348 -59.34 -46.95 -25.59
N ARG A 349 -59.91 -45.97 -24.89
CA ARG A 349 -61.25 -46.06 -24.29
C ARG A 349 -62.33 -46.23 -25.36
N MET A 350 -62.25 -45.46 -26.45
CA MET A 350 -63.20 -45.54 -27.57
C MET A 350 -63.16 -46.89 -28.28
N ARG A 351 -61.97 -47.51 -28.40
CA ARG A 351 -61.77 -48.81 -29.07
C ARG A 351 -62.18 -50.04 -28.24
N ASN A 352 -62.33 -49.91 -26.93
CA ASN A 352 -62.71 -51.01 -26.05
C ASN A 352 -64.21 -50.98 -25.74
N ALA A 353 -64.89 -52.13 -25.81
CA ALA A 353 -66.32 -52.26 -25.52
C ALA A 353 -66.61 -52.64 -24.05
N ASP A 354 -65.62 -53.17 -23.33
CA ASP A 354 -65.76 -53.60 -21.94
C ASP A 354 -65.95 -52.38 -20.99
N PRO A 355 -67.09 -52.28 -20.28
CA PRO A 355 -67.37 -51.18 -19.37
C PRO A 355 -66.39 -51.10 -18.19
N ASN A 356 -65.83 -52.22 -17.72
CA ASN A 356 -64.82 -52.20 -16.65
C ASN A 356 -63.50 -51.59 -17.13
N ILE A 357 -63.05 -51.92 -18.34
CA ILE A 357 -61.82 -51.37 -18.93
C ILE A 357 -61.99 -49.86 -19.19
N ARG A 358 -63.17 -49.44 -19.69
CA ARG A 358 -63.47 -48.00 -19.88
C ARG A 358 -63.38 -47.22 -18.58
N ARG A 359 -63.93 -47.77 -17.48
CA ARG A 359 -63.88 -47.15 -16.15
C ARG A 359 -62.45 -46.98 -15.63
N VAL A 360 -61.59 -47.98 -15.83
CA VAL A 360 -60.17 -47.91 -15.43
C VAL A 360 -59.41 -46.85 -16.24
N LEU A 361 -59.67 -46.74 -17.55
CA LEU A 361 -59.06 -45.73 -18.41
C LEU A 361 -59.53 -44.30 -18.07
N ASP A 362 -60.79 -44.13 -17.70
CA ASP A 362 -61.33 -42.85 -17.22
C ASP A 362 -60.72 -42.43 -15.87
N ASP A 363 -60.47 -43.38 -14.96
CA ASP A 363 -59.77 -43.11 -13.70
C ASP A 363 -58.30 -42.71 -13.96
N ALA A 364 -57.60 -43.43 -14.83
CA ALA A 364 -56.23 -43.09 -15.23
C ALA A 364 -56.13 -41.69 -15.87
N LYS A 365 -57.07 -41.34 -16.75
CA LYS A 365 -57.17 -40.01 -17.36
C LYS A 365 -57.39 -38.92 -16.32
N SER A 366 -58.27 -39.16 -15.35
CA SER A 366 -58.54 -38.20 -14.27
C SER A 366 -57.30 -37.95 -13.41
N ARG A 367 -56.55 -39.00 -13.06
CA ARG A 367 -55.29 -38.88 -12.32
C ARG A 367 -54.23 -38.07 -13.07
N ILE A 368 -54.07 -38.30 -14.37
CA ILE A 368 -53.11 -37.55 -15.22
C ILE A 368 -53.54 -36.08 -15.36
N LYS A 369 -54.84 -35.79 -15.47
CA LYS A 369 -55.35 -34.41 -15.43
C LYS A 369 -55.05 -33.72 -14.11
N SER A 370 -55.25 -34.40 -12.98
CA SER A 370 -54.90 -33.86 -11.67
C SER A 370 -53.40 -33.58 -11.59
N MET A 371 -52.54 -34.49 -12.06
CA MET A 371 -51.09 -34.28 -12.08
C MET A 371 -50.66 -33.08 -12.96
N GLY A 372 -51.30 -32.89 -14.12
CA GLY A 372 -51.08 -31.72 -14.97
C GLY A 372 -51.53 -30.41 -14.31
N PHE A 373 -52.64 -30.44 -13.58
CA PHE A 373 -53.13 -29.29 -12.82
C PHE A 373 -52.18 -28.90 -11.67
N VAL A 374 -51.63 -29.90 -10.96
CA VAL A 374 -50.61 -29.67 -9.93
C VAL A 374 -49.36 -29.04 -10.53
N HIS A 375 -48.89 -29.58 -11.65
CA HIS A 375 -47.74 -29.05 -12.37
C HIS A 375 -47.98 -27.62 -12.87
N GLU A 376 -49.16 -27.30 -13.42
CA GLU A 376 -49.47 -25.94 -13.88
C GLU A 376 -49.57 -24.95 -12.71
N THR A 377 -50.14 -25.35 -11.56
CA THR A 377 -50.31 -24.47 -10.40
C THR A 377 -48.99 -24.17 -9.67
N LEU A 378 -48.09 -25.15 -9.56
CA LEU A 378 -46.77 -24.96 -8.91
C LEU A 378 -45.82 -24.07 -9.70
N TYR A 379 -46.01 -23.96 -11.02
CA TYR A 379 -45.08 -23.26 -11.91
C TYR A 379 -45.64 -21.97 -12.53
N GLN A 380 -46.94 -21.67 -12.38
CA GLN A 380 -47.53 -20.39 -12.75
C GLN A 380 -47.32 -19.28 -11.69
N THR A 381 -46.78 -19.60 -10.53
CA THR A 381 -46.39 -18.60 -9.53
C THR A 381 -45.01 -18.05 -9.90
N GLU A 382 -44.95 -16.77 -10.26
CA GLU A 382 -43.69 -16.06 -10.54
C GLU A 382 -42.74 -16.02 -9.33
N ASP A 383 -43.27 -16.28 -8.13
CA ASP A 383 -42.54 -16.35 -6.87
C ASP A 383 -42.57 -17.78 -6.29
N PHE A 384 -41.53 -18.55 -6.59
CA PHE A 384 -41.32 -19.91 -6.08
C PHE A 384 -41.21 -19.99 -4.55
N ALA A 385 -40.95 -18.86 -3.88
CA ALA A 385 -40.80 -18.81 -2.43
C ALA A 385 -42.14 -18.76 -1.70
N ASN A 386 -43.22 -18.31 -2.36
CA ASN A 386 -44.52 -18.03 -1.72
C ASN A 386 -45.69 -18.60 -2.54
N VAL A 387 -45.90 -19.92 -2.47
CA VAL A 387 -47.09 -20.54 -3.04
C VAL A 387 -48.21 -20.53 -2.01
N GLU A 388 -49.34 -19.87 -2.31
CA GLU A 388 -50.52 -19.88 -1.43
C GLU A 388 -51.17 -21.27 -1.42
N PHE A 389 -50.67 -22.15 -0.54
CA PHE A 389 -51.07 -23.55 -0.42
C PHE A 389 -52.57 -23.73 -0.19
N SER A 390 -53.20 -22.76 0.48
CA SER A 390 -54.63 -22.79 0.76
C SER A 390 -55.47 -22.76 -0.52
N GLU A 391 -55.12 -21.95 -1.53
CA GLU A 391 -55.88 -21.89 -2.79
C GLU A 391 -55.69 -23.16 -3.61
N TYR A 392 -54.46 -23.68 -3.63
CA TYR A 392 -54.13 -24.96 -4.26
C TYR A 392 -54.96 -26.12 -3.67
N LEU A 393 -55.01 -26.24 -2.33
CA LEU A 393 -55.75 -27.30 -1.64
C LEU A 393 -57.25 -27.26 -1.97
N LYS A 394 -57.84 -26.05 -2.03
CA LYS A 394 -59.26 -25.86 -2.43
C LYS A 394 -59.53 -26.39 -3.83
N ARG A 395 -58.68 -26.04 -4.80
CA ARG A 395 -58.85 -26.46 -6.20
C ARG A 395 -58.65 -27.98 -6.36
N LEU A 396 -57.68 -28.56 -5.64
CA LEU A 396 -57.45 -30.01 -5.62
C LEU A 396 -58.65 -30.79 -5.06
N CYS A 397 -59.17 -30.37 -3.90
CA CYS A 397 -60.32 -31.03 -3.27
C CYS A 397 -61.55 -30.99 -4.19
N LYS A 398 -61.82 -29.85 -4.83
CA LYS A 398 -62.92 -29.71 -5.81
C LYS A 398 -62.76 -30.64 -7.02
N SER A 399 -61.53 -30.82 -7.51
CA SER A 399 -61.23 -31.76 -8.60
C SER A 399 -61.44 -33.22 -8.18
N LEU A 400 -61.05 -33.59 -6.95
CA LEU A 400 -61.26 -34.92 -6.39
C LEU A 400 -62.73 -35.21 -6.14
N GLU A 401 -63.51 -34.27 -5.59
CA GLU A 401 -64.96 -34.41 -5.44
C GLU A 401 -65.65 -34.68 -6.78
N THR A 402 -65.25 -33.96 -7.82
CA THR A 402 -65.81 -34.13 -9.18
C THR A 402 -65.46 -35.51 -9.76
N THR A 403 -64.27 -36.03 -9.46
CA THR A 403 -63.78 -37.32 -9.96
C THR A 403 -64.39 -38.50 -9.20
N LEU A 404 -64.57 -38.37 -7.90
CA LEU A 404 -65.05 -39.43 -7.02
C LEU A 404 -66.58 -39.54 -6.99
N LYS A 405 -67.31 -38.54 -7.51
CA LYS A 405 -68.77 -38.60 -7.68
C LYS A 405 -69.16 -39.80 -8.56
N ALA A 406 -69.86 -40.74 -7.96
CA ALA A 406 -70.47 -41.88 -8.61
C ALA A 406 -72.00 -41.81 -8.45
N PRO A 407 -72.80 -42.37 -9.39
CA PRO A 407 -74.26 -42.22 -9.39
C PRO A 407 -74.98 -42.73 -8.11
N ASN A 408 -74.30 -43.47 -7.24
CA ASN A 408 -74.82 -43.98 -5.96
C ASN A 408 -73.95 -43.62 -4.74
N LYS A 409 -73.02 -42.66 -4.85
CA LYS A 409 -72.22 -42.18 -3.70
C LYS A 409 -72.02 -40.67 -3.80
N ASP A 410 -72.58 -39.95 -2.83
CA ASP A 410 -72.30 -38.55 -2.62
C ASP A 410 -71.07 -38.46 -1.70
N ILE A 411 -70.01 -37.83 -2.19
CA ILE A 411 -68.73 -37.72 -1.50
C ILE A 411 -68.44 -36.22 -1.34
N SER A 412 -68.43 -35.76 -0.10
CA SER A 412 -68.00 -34.43 0.30
C SER A 412 -66.60 -34.50 0.91
N ILE A 413 -65.70 -33.62 0.47
CA ILE A 413 -64.34 -33.55 0.99
C ILE A 413 -64.26 -32.33 1.90
N LEU A 414 -64.21 -32.59 3.22
CA LEU A 414 -63.88 -31.58 4.22
C LEU A 414 -62.36 -31.43 4.31
N TYR A 415 -61.88 -30.22 4.14
CA TYR A 415 -60.49 -29.86 4.36
C TYR A 415 -60.43 -28.60 5.21
N GLU A 416 -59.45 -28.57 6.12
CA GLU A 416 -59.18 -27.44 7.00
C GLU A 416 -57.71 -27.06 6.77
N CYS A 417 -57.47 -25.82 6.36
CA CYS A 417 -56.14 -25.32 6.04
C CYS A 417 -55.99 -23.94 6.65
N GLU A 418 -55.08 -23.79 7.61
CA GLU A 418 -54.70 -22.49 8.12
C GLU A 418 -53.94 -21.70 7.03
N LYS A 419 -54.19 -20.39 6.95
CA LYS A 419 -53.35 -19.49 6.16
C LYS A 419 -51.99 -19.40 6.83
N MET A 420 -50.99 -20.09 6.29
CA MET A 420 -49.61 -19.75 6.61
C MET A 420 -49.20 -18.55 5.76
N SER A 421 -48.79 -17.49 6.46
CA SER A 421 -48.34 -16.20 5.92
C SER A 421 -47.03 -16.29 5.18
#